data_AF-A0A3A5KV15-F1
#
_entry.id   AF-A0A3A5KV15-F1
#
_cell.length_a   1.000
_cell.length_b   1.000
_cell.length_c   1.000
_cell.angle_alpha   90.00
_cell.angle_beta   90.00
_cell.angle_gamma   90.00
#
_symmetry.space_group_name_H-M   'P 1'
#
loop_
_entity.id
_entity.type
_entity.pdbx_description
1 polymer ?
#
loop_
_entity_poly.entity_id
_entity_poly.type
_entity_poly.pdbx_seq_one_letter_code
_entity_poly.pdbx_strand_id
1 'polypeptide(L)'
;MPQLRLSTVFMSAMLATVMLPVAAPYALAQAVVPTNRNILIQQNDLQALQNRLQRRQFQQQQQQYRAQDRQIVPQPRPQVPVVRPPCQVLGNAILAGCR
;
A
#
# COMPACT_ATOMS: atom_id res chain seq x y z
N MET A 1 38.22 21.15 84.07
CA MET A 1 37.64 22.50 83.85
C MET A 1 37.85 22.89 82.40
N PRO A 2 36.90 23.61 81.80
CA PRO A 2 36.46 23.40 80.43
C PRO A 2 36.97 24.48 79.48
N GLN A 3 36.56 24.32 78.22
CA GLN A 3 36.30 25.37 77.23
C GLN A 3 37.42 25.71 76.24
N LEU A 4 36.95 25.79 74.99
CA LEU A 4 37.41 26.71 73.94
C LEU A 4 38.75 26.30 73.27
N ARG A 5 38.83 25.93 71.99
CA ARG A 5 38.02 26.39 70.85
C ARG A 5 37.97 25.36 69.72
N LEU A 6 36.76 24.85 69.50
CA LEU A 6 36.16 24.68 68.19
C LEU A 6 36.44 25.93 67.34
N SER A 7 37.32 25.85 66.36
CA SER A 7 37.42 26.74 65.19
C SER A 7 38.82 26.66 64.61
N THR A 8 39.02 25.81 63.60
CA THR A 8 39.66 26.15 62.32
C THR A 8 39.99 24.87 61.54
N VAL A 9 38.99 24.27 60.89
CA VAL A 9 39.27 23.45 59.69
C VAL A 9 38.23 23.79 58.64
N PHE A 10 38.40 24.95 58.01
CA PHE A 10 37.84 25.22 56.69
C PHE A 10 39.01 25.20 55.71
N MET A 11 39.20 24.07 55.02
CA MET A 11 39.96 24.03 53.76
C MET A 11 39.38 22.93 52.85
N SER A 12 38.53 23.39 51.92
CA SER A 12 38.36 23.00 50.52
C SER A 12 38.95 21.68 49.99
N ALA A 13 38.12 20.90 49.31
CA ALA A 13 38.35 20.46 47.92
C ALA A 13 37.07 19.84 47.31
N MET A 14 36.36 20.58 46.46
CA MET A 14 35.46 20.00 45.46
C MET A 14 36.30 19.52 44.27
N LEU A 15 36.04 18.29 43.79
CA LEU A 15 36.18 17.86 42.39
C LEU A 15 35.73 16.39 42.28
N ALA A 16 34.43 16.16 42.14
CA ALA A 16 33.92 14.87 41.70
C ALA A 16 33.94 14.86 40.16
N THR A 17 34.94 14.21 39.58
CA THR A 17 35.02 13.95 38.14
C THR A 17 33.94 12.93 37.75
N VAL A 18 32.96 13.38 36.97
CA VAL A 18 32.02 12.48 36.27
C VAL A 18 32.81 11.77 35.17
N MET A 19 33.17 10.52 35.42
CA MET A 19 33.70 9.64 34.37
C MET A 19 32.53 9.07 33.57
N LEU A 20 32.29 9.63 32.39
CA LEU A 20 31.49 8.99 31.33
C LEU A 20 32.33 7.84 30.74
N PRO A 21 31.90 6.57 30.79
CA PRO A 21 32.50 5.56 29.95
C PRO A 21 32.05 5.81 28.51
N VAL A 22 32.94 6.39 27.71
CA VAL A 22 32.89 6.30 26.24
C VAL A 22 33.15 4.85 25.87
N ALA A 23 32.09 4.05 25.79
CA ALA A 23 32.13 2.76 25.13
C ALA A 23 31.82 2.97 23.65
N ALA A 24 32.81 2.67 22.81
CA ALA A 24 32.80 2.80 21.36
C ALA A 24 31.52 2.24 20.71
N PRO A 25 31.08 2.75 19.53
CA PRO A 25 30.04 2.09 18.76
C PRO A 25 30.61 0.77 18.22
N TYR A 26 30.44 -0.30 18.96
CA TYR A 26 30.63 -1.66 18.48
C TYR A 26 29.78 -1.83 17.22
N ALA A 27 30.40 -2.29 16.15
CA ALA A 27 29.73 -2.58 14.89
C ALA A 27 28.47 -3.41 15.17
N LEU A 28 27.31 -2.87 14.81
CA LEU A 28 26.04 -3.60 14.85
C LEU A 28 26.11 -4.71 13.82
N ALA A 29 26.59 -5.88 14.23
CA ALA A 29 26.30 -7.12 13.53
C ALA A 29 24.77 -7.20 13.47
N GLN A 30 24.19 -7.07 12.28
CA GLN A 30 22.77 -7.32 12.07
C GLN A 30 22.53 -8.79 12.37
N ALA A 31 22.21 -9.09 13.64
CA ALA A 31 21.69 -10.38 14.02
C ALA A 31 20.38 -10.54 13.26
N VAL A 32 20.42 -11.32 12.17
CA VAL A 32 19.23 -11.80 11.49
C VAL A 32 18.49 -12.65 12.53
N VAL A 33 17.53 -12.04 13.21
CA VAL A 33 16.61 -12.76 14.08
C VAL A 33 15.98 -13.84 13.20
N PRO A 34 16.09 -15.13 13.54
CA PRO A 34 15.47 -16.18 12.75
C PRO A 34 13.97 -15.98 12.85
N THR A 35 13.41 -15.27 11.88
CA THR A 35 11.97 -15.06 11.75
C THR A 35 11.38 -16.44 11.52
N ASN A 36 10.44 -16.84 12.37
CA ASN A 36 9.77 -18.12 12.24
C ASN A 36 8.95 -18.12 10.94
N ARG A 37 9.58 -18.61 9.85
CA ARG A 37 9.01 -18.60 8.49
C ARG A 37 7.64 -19.29 8.45
N ASN A 38 7.42 -20.30 9.29
CA ASN A 38 6.15 -21.01 9.34
C ASN A 38 5.00 -20.12 9.84
N ILE A 39 5.26 -19.26 10.84
CA ILE A 39 4.26 -18.30 11.34
C ILE A 39 3.95 -17.25 10.27
N LEU A 40 4.98 -16.77 9.56
CA LEU A 40 4.81 -15.77 8.50
C LEU A 40 4.02 -16.33 7.29
N ILE A 41 4.29 -17.58 6.90
CA ILE A 41 3.55 -18.26 5.82
C ILE A 41 2.08 -18.45 6.22
N GLN A 42 1.82 -18.92 7.45
CA GLN A 42 0.46 -19.12 7.94
C GLN A 42 -0.35 -17.81 7.98
N GLN A 43 0.27 -16.71 8.39
CA GLN A 43 -0.39 -15.39 8.36
C GLN A 43 -0.67 -14.93 6.92
N ASN A 44 0.25 -15.16 5.98
CA ASN A 44 0.06 -14.81 4.58
C ASN A 44 -1.09 -15.63 3.96
N ASP A 45 -1.17 -16.92 4.25
CA ASP A 45 -2.24 -17.79 3.76
C ASP A 45 -3.62 -17.36 4.27
N LEU A 46 -3.72 -17.00 5.57
CA LEU A 46 -4.95 -16.48 6.14
C LEU A 46 -5.37 -15.15 5.49
N GLN A 47 -4.42 -14.23 5.30
CA GLN A 47 -4.68 -12.96 4.62
C GLN A 47 -5.09 -13.17 3.16
N ALA A 48 -4.44 -14.10 2.46
CA ALA A 48 -4.77 -14.46 1.09
C ALA A 48 -6.19 -15.05 0.98
N LEU A 49 -6.59 -15.88 1.95
CA LEU A 49 -7.93 -16.44 2.02
C LEU A 49 -8.98 -15.35 2.25
N GLN A 50 -8.73 -14.44 3.20
CA GLN A 50 -9.62 -13.31 3.45
C GLN A 50 -9.78 -12.42 2.21
N ASN A 51 -8.68 -12.11 1.54
CA ASN A 51 -8.69 -11.33 0.29
C ASN A 51 -9.50 -12.02 -0.83
N ARG A 52 -9.38 -13.35 -0.96
CA ARG A 52 -10.16 -14.12 -1.94
C ARG A 52 -11.65 -14.07 -1.63
N LEU A 53 -12.04 -14.23 -0.37
CA LEU A 53 -13.45 -14.16 0.04
C LEU A 53 -14.04 -12.78 -0.22
N GLN A 54 -13.32 -11.72 0.16
CA GLN A 54 -13.77 -10.34 -0.08
C GLN A 54 -13.94 -10.05 -1.58
N ARG A 55 -12.99 -10.48 -2.42
CA ARG A 55 -13.09 -10.32 -3.88
C ARG A 55 -14.28 -11.09 -4.45
N ARG A 56 -14.54 -12.32 -4.00
CA ARG A 56 -15.69 -13.12 -4.43
C ARG A 56 -17.00 -12.44 -4.10
N GLN A 57 -17.13 -11.93 -2.87
CA GLN A 57 -18.34 -11.23 -2.43
C GLN A 57 -18.59 -9.97 -3.26
N PHE A 58 -17.55 -9.15 -3.47
CA PHE A 58 -17.67 -7.95 -4.30
C PHE A 58 -18.05 -8.28 -5.75
N GLN A 59 -17.46 -9.33 -6.33
CA GLN A 59 -17.78 -9.77 -7.68
C GLN A 59 -19.24 -10.20 -7.82
N GLN A 60 -19.76 -10.97 -6.87
CA GLN A 60 -21.16 -11.39 -6.87
C GLN A 60 -22.11 -10.20 -6.77
N GLN A 61 -21.83 -9.27 -5.87
CA GLN A 61 -22.64 -8.07 -5.69
C GLN A 61 -22.66 -7.19 -6.95
N GLN A 62 -21.51 -7.01 -7.61
CA GLN A 62 -21.43 -6.30 -8.89
C GLN A 62 -22.22 -6.99 -10.00
N GLN A 63 -22.22 -8.32 -10.05
CA GLN A 63 -23.03 -9.05 -11.03
C GLN A 63 -24.53 -8.84 -10.80
N GLN A 64 -24.98 -8.84 -9.55
CA GLN A 64 -26.37 -8.56 -9.21
C GLN A 64 -26.79 -7.15 -9.63
N TYR A 65 -25.97 -6.13 -9.32
CA TYR A 65 -26.25 -4.76 -9.76
C TYR A 65 -26.29 -4.61 -11.27
N ARG A 66 -25.34 -5.23 -12.00
CA ARG A 66 -25.39 -5.23 -13.47
C ARG A 66 -26.62 -5.94 -14.03
N ALA A 67 -27.09 -7.00 -13.38
CA ALA A 67 -28.30 -7.70 -13.80
C ALA A 67 -29.54 -6.83 -13.59
N GLN A 68 -29.61 -6.13 -12.46
CA GLN A 68 -30.68 -5.20 -12.14
C GLN A 68 -30.71 -4.00 -13.11
N ASP A 69 -29.54 -3.41 -13.40
CA ASP A 69 -29.43 -2.27 -14.32
C ASP A 69 -29.78 -2.66 -15.78
N ARG A 70 -29.37 -3.86 -16.23
CA ARG A 70 -29.72 -4.39 -17.56
C ARG A 70 -31.21 -4.66 -17.74
N GLN A 71 -31.95 -4.80 -16.64
CA GLN A 71 -33.39 -5.01 -16.69
C GLN A 71 -34.12 -3.76 -17.20
N ILE A 72 -33.45 -2.60 -17.17
CA ILE A 72 -33.87 -1.40 -17.90
C ILE A 72 -33.72 -1.70 -19.39
N VAL A 73 -34.87 -1.81 -20.07
CA VAL A 73 -34.99 -2.13 -21.50
C VAL A 73 -33.91 -1.39 -22.31
N PRO A 74 -33.08 -2.11 -23.09
CA PRO A 74 -32.12 -1.46 -23.97
C PRO A 74 -32.83 -0.41 -24.82
N GLN A 75 -32.44 0.86 -24.64
CA GLN A 75 -33.04 1.93 -25.41
C GLN A 75 -32.80 1.62 -26.91
N PRO A 76 -33.81 1.78 -27.78
CA PRO A 76 -33.62 1.57 -29.21
C PRO A 76 -32.42 2.39 -29.67
N ARG A 77 -31.50 1.74 -30.38
CA ARG A 77 -30.30 2.40 -30.90
C ARG A 77 -30.74 3.60 -31.73
N PRO A 78 -30.17 4.80 -31.52
CA PRO A 78 -30.51 5.94 -32.33
C PRO A 78 -30.19 5.63 -33.80
N GLN A 79 -31.08 6.05 -34.71
CA GLN A 79 -30.79 5.99 -36.13
C GLN A 79 -29.69 7.01 -36.42
N VAL A 80 -28.46 6.52 -36.51
CA VAL A 80 -27.31 7.33 -36.92
C VAL A 80 -27.21 7.31 -38.45
N PRO A 81 -26.93 8.45 -39.10
CA PRO A 81 -26.66 8.48 -40.53
C PRO A 81 -25.47 7.57 -40.86
N VAL A 82 -25.72 6.53 -41.66
CA VAL A 82 -24.65 5.68 -42.18
C VAL A 82 -24.10 6.34 -43.42
N VAL A 83 -22.86 6.85 -43.33
CA VAL A 83 -22.14 7.35 -44.51
C VAL A 83 -21.80 6.15 -45.38
N ARG A 84 -22.44 6.05 -46.56
CA ARG A 84 -22.03 5.08 -47.57
C ARG A 84 -20.69 5.51 -48.17
N PRO A 85 -19.74 4.58 -48.37
CA PRO A 85 -18.50 4.90 -49.07
C PRO A 85 -18.84 5.44 -50.47
N PRO A 86 -18.07 6.43 -50.97
CA PRO A 86 -18.31 6.98 -52.29
C PRO A 86 -18.17 5.89 -53.35
N CYS A 87 -19.03 5.95 -54.35
CA CYS A 87 -18.98 5.08 -55.52
C CYS A 87 -17.61 5.17 -56.18
N GLN A 88 -16.88 4.05 -56.18
CA GLN A 88 -15.65 3.94 -56.92
C GLN A 88 -15.99 3.70 -58.40
N VAL A 89 -15.52 4.57 -59.26
CA VAL A 89 -15.62 4.41 -60.71
C VAL A 89 -14.34 3.70 -61.18
N LEU A 90 -14.48 2.48 -61.69
CA LEU A 90 -13.36 1.75 -62.29
C LEU A 90 -13.49 1.86 -63.81
N GLY A 91 -12.82 2.84 -64.40
CA GLY A 91 -12.89 3.11 -65.84
C GLY A 91 -14.29 3.53 -66.30
N ASN A 92 -14.88 2.80 -67.25
CA ASN A 92 -16.19 3.12 -67.84
C ASN A 92 -17.34 2.41 -67.11
N ALA A 93 -17.05 1.63 -66.07
CA ALA A 93 -18.02 0.81 -65.35
C ALA A 93 -18.34 1.42 -63.98
N ILE A 94 -19.62 1.65 -63.71
CA ILE A 94 -20.12 1.92 -62.36
C ILE A 94 -20.21 0.57 -61.64
N LEU A 95 -19.46 0.40 -60.55
CA LEU A 95 -19.57 -0.80 -59.72
C LEU A 95 -21.01 -0.95 -59.21
N ALA A 96 -21.61 -2.11 -59.46
CA ALA A 96 -22.96 -2.43 -59.02
C ALA A 96 -23.02 -2.36 -57.48
N GLY A 97 -23.81 -1.42 -56.95
CA GLY A 97 -23.85 -1.06 -55.53
C GLY A 97 -24.13 0.44 -55.29
N CYS A 98 -24.05 1.24 -56.34
CA CYS A 98 -24.35 2.67 -56.36
C CYS A 98 -25.84 2.97 -56.58
N ARG A 99 -26.71 2.57 -55.64
CA ARG A 99 -28.10 3.00 -55.57
C ARG A 99 -28.52 3.23 -54.13
#